data_AF-A0A957C3T3-F1
#
_entry.id   AF-A0A957C3T3-F1
#
_cell.length_a   1.000
_cell.length_b   1.000
_cell.length_c   1.000
_cell.angle_alpha   90.00
_cell.angle_beta   90.00
_cell.angle_gamma   90.00
#
_symmetry.space_group_name_H-M   'P 1'
#
loop_
_entity.id
_entity.type
_entity.pdbx_description
1 polymer ?
#
loop_
_entity_poly.entity_id
_entity_poly.type
_entity_poly.pdbx_seq_one_letter_code
_entity_poly.pdbx_strand_id
1 'polypeptide(L)'
;MNQSKALYQLQVTELRIRAHQQRIAEIDSQLQNNTAIQQATEAVTVAQEALRPLQVQQRDLELQIQSVQDKRQQTETRLYSGSVTNTKEMQDMQQEIESLKKRRDDLETNLLEVMDAVEGAAAVLQQAEEQRASTQQQVASENKDALNEKEGLQSEVTQLENERHTLHTELTPENLQRYEQ
;
A
#
# COMPACT_ATOMS: atom_id res chain seq x y z
N MET A 1 39.85 -22.88 -37.27
CA MET A 1 39.21 -21.55 -37.29
C MET A 1 40.29 -20.47 -37.17
N ASN A 2 40.13 -19.31 -37.79
CA ASN A 2 41.11 -18.23 -37.67
C ASN A 2 40.97 -17.54 -36.31
N GLN A 3 41.96 -17.69 -35.43
CA GLN A 3 41.95 -17.18 -34.06
C GLN A 3 41.73 -15.65 -34.00
N SER A 4 42.27 -14.90 -34.97
CA SER A 4 42.05 -13.45 -35.03
C SER A 4 40.60 -13.07 -35.34
N LYS A 5 39.90 -13.90 -36.13
CA LYS A 5 38.48 -13.71 -36.43
C LYS A 5 37.61 -14.00 -35.20
N ALA A 6 37.93 -15.07 -34.46
CA ALA A 6 37.23 -15.43 -33.22
C ALA A 6 37.41 -14.36 -32.12
N LEU A 7 38.62 -13.82 -31.96
CA LEU A 7 38.89 -12.70 -31.04
C LEU A 7 38.13 -11.42 -31.42
N TYR A 8 38.09 -11.08 -32.71
CA TYR A 8 37.31 -9.93 -33.18
C TYR A 8 35.80 -10.14 -32.93
N GLN A 9 35.28 -11.34 -33.18
CA GLN A 9 33.89 -11.68 -32.90
C GLN A 9 33.60 -11.60 -31.39
N LEU A 10 34.50 -12.09 -30.54
CA LEU A 10 34.38 -11.97 -29.08
C LEU A 10 34.29 -10.51 -28.65
N GLN A 11 35.20 -9.66 -29.15
CA GLN A 11 35.20 -8.22 -28.85
C GLN A 11 33.90 -7.53 -29.28
N VAL A 12 33.41 -7.81 -30.48
CA VAL A 12 32.15 -7.24 -30.98
C VAL A 12 30.96 -7.70 -30.11
N THR A 13 30.92 -8.98 -29.74
CA THR A 13 29.87 -9.53 -28.86
C THR A 13 29.90 -8.88 -27.48
N GLU A 14 31.07 -8.71 -26.87
CA GLU A 14 31.22 -8.05 -25.57
C GLU A 14 30.84 -6.57 -25.60
N LEU A 15 31.19 -5.85 -26.67
CA LEU A 15 30.77 -4.45 -26.86
C LEU A 15 29.24 -4.34 -26.97
N ARG A 16 28.60 -5.26 -27.67
CA ARG A 16 27.13 -5.32 -27.78
C ARG A 16 26.48 -5.63 -26.44
N ILE A 17 26.97 -6.62 -25.70
CA ILE A 17 26.49 -6.93 -24.33
C ILE A 17 26.56 -5.68 -23.45
N ARG A 18 27.70 -4.99 -23.44
CA ARG A 18 27.88 -3.77 -22.64
C ARG A 18 26.90 -2.67 -23.05
N ALA A 19 26.70 -2.45 -24.34
CA ALA A 19 25.75 -1.45 -24.85
C ALA A 19 24.30 -1.77 -24.43
N HIS A 20 23.88 -3.03 -24.57
CA HIS A 20 22.53 -3.45 -24.14
C HIS A 20 22.36 -3.37 -22.63
N GLN A 21 23.36 -3.78 -21.84
CA GLN A 21 23.32 -3.65 -20.37
C GLN A 21 23.25 -2.18 -19.93
N GLN A 22 23.98 -1.28 -20.58
CA GLN A 22 23.89 0.16 -20.30
C GLN A 22 22.49 0.70 -20.62
N ARG A 23 21.91 0.32 -21.77
CA ARG A 23 20.57 0.74 -22.15
C ARG A 23 19.49 0.21 -21.19
N ILE A 24 19.61 -1.04 -20.74
CA ILE A 24 18.73 -1.61 -19.71
C ILE A 24 18.81 -0.80 -18.42
N ALA A 25 20.01 -0.42 -17.98
CA ALA A 25 20.19 0.39 -16.78
C ALA A 25 19.59 1.81 -16.90
N GLU A 26 19.68 2.43 -18.09
CA GLU A 26 19.03 3.71 -18.39
C GLU A 26 17.50 3.61 -18.30
N ILE A 27 16.91 2.57 -18.91
CA ILE A 27 15.48 2.30 -18.82
C ILE A 27 15.06 2.10 -17.37
N ASP A 28 15.81 1.31 -16.59
CA ASP A 28 15.52 1.07 -15.18
C ASP A 28 15.54 2.36 -14.35
N SER A 29 16.48 3.26 -14.61
CA SER A 29 16.53 4.57 -13.95
C SER A 29 15.32 5.46 -14.30
N GLN A 30 14.87 5.41 -15.56
CA GLN A 30 13.66 6.13 -16.00
C GLN A 30 12.40 5.60 -15.32
N LEU A 31 12.30 4.28 -15.15
CA LEU A 31 11.15 3.63 -14.50
C LEU A 31 11.11 3.84 -12.98
N GLN A 32 12.27 3.94 -12.31
CA GLN A 32 12.36 4.11 -10.86
C GLN A 32 11.93 5.50 -10.36
N ASN A 33 12.06 6.54 -11.19
CA ASN A 33 11.79 7.93 -10.79
C ASN A 33 10.30 8.32 -10.91
N ASN A 34 9.39 7.46 -10.44
CA ASN A 34 7.97 7.77 -10.53
C ASN A 34 7.45 8.54 -9.31
N THR A 35 7.81 9.82 -9.27
CA THR A 35 7.34 10.78 -8.26
C THR A 35 5.82 10.86 -8.19
N ALA A 36 5.10 10.67 -9.31
CA ALA A 36 3.64 10.66 -9.33
C ALA A 36 3.05 9.47 -8.54
N ILE A 37 3.60 8.26 -8.70
CA ILE A 37 3.18 7.10 -7.88
C ILE A 37 3.52 7.31 -6.41
N GLN A 38 4.68 7.90 -6.10
CA GLN A 38 5.07 8.21 -4.72
C GLN A 38 4.08 9.18 -4.08
N GLN A 39 3.76 10.29 -4.75
CA GLN A 39 2.79 11.28 -4.29
C GLN A 39 1.39 10.68 -4.11
N ALA A 40 0.94 9.87 -5.06
CA ALA A 40 -0.36 9.21 -4.96
C ALA A 40 -0.39 8.16 -3.82
N THR A 41 0.73 7.49 -3.55
CA THR A 41 0.85 6.57 -2.41
C THR A 41 0.81 7.33 -1.09
N GLU A 42 1.55 8.43 -0.98
CA GLU A 42 1.55 9.29 0.21
C GLU A 42 0.16 9.88 0.49
N ALA A 43 -0.56 10.31 -0.55
CA ALA A 43 -1.94 10.78 -0.42
C ALA A 43 -2.87 9.71 0.18
N VAL A 44 -2.72 8.44 -0.23
CA VAL A 44 -3.46 7.32 0.39
C VAL A 44 -3.06 7.15 1.84
N THR A 45 -1.77 7.17 2.16
CA THR A 45 -1.30 7.06 3.55
C THR A 45 -1.89 8.15 4.44
N VAL A 46 -1.85 9.40 4.00
CA VAL A 46 -2.44 10.54 4.74
C VAL A 46 -3.94 10.35 4.95
N ALA A 47 -4.69 9.90 3.92
CA ALA A 47 -6.12 9.65 4.05
C ALA A 47 -6.41 8.49 5.04
N GLN A 48 -5.62 7.43 5.02
CA GLN A 48 -5.73 6.33 5.98
C GLN A 48 -5.44 6.76 7.42
N GLU A 49 -4.41 7.60 7.61
CA GLU A 49 -4.04 8.14 8.92
C GLU A 49 -5.10 9.11 9.47
N ALA A 50 -5.82 9.81 8.60
CA ALA A 50 -6.96 10.64 9.00
C ALA A 50 -8.21 9.80 9.37
N LEU A 51 -8.49 8.71 8.64
CA LEU A 51 -9.66 7.87 8.88
C LEU A 51 -9.55 7.02 10.16
N ARG A 52 -8.37 6.46 10.44
CA ARG A 52 -8.14 5.54 11.56
C ARG A 52 -8.59 6.09 12.93
N PRO A 53 -8.20 7.31 13.38
CA PRO A 53 -8.61 7.82 14.67
C PRO A 53 -10.13 8.03 14.77
N LEU A 54 -10.79 8.40 13.67
CA LEU A 54 -12.25 8.57 13.63
C LEU A 54 -12.98 7.24 13.83
N GLN A 55 -12.49 6.16 13.20
CA GLN A 55 -13.04 4.81 13.40
C GLN A 55 -12.84 4.32 14.84
N VAL A 56 -11.69 4.63 15.46
CA VAL A 56 -11.44 4.33 16.88
C VAL A 56 -12.42 5.09 17.77
N GLN A 57 -12.63 6.39 17.50
CA GLN A 57 -13.58 7.21 18.25
C GLN A 57 -15.02 6.72 18.09
N GLN A 58 -15.43 6.35 16.88
CA GLN A 58 -16.73 5.75 16.61
C GLN A 58 -16.93 4.51 17.47
N ARG A 59 -15.94 3.59 17.45
CA ARG A 59 -16.02 2.35 18.21
C ARG A 59 -16.06 2.57 19.72
N ASP A 60 -15.32 3.55 20.22
CA ASP A 60 -15.34 3.93 21.64
C ASP A 60 -16.73 4.46 22.06
N LEU A 61 -17.34 5.33 21.26
CA LEU A 61 -18.68 5.85 21.51
C LEU A 61 -19.75 4.73 21.50
N GLU A 62 -19.68 3.79 20.55
CA GLU A 62 -20.55 2.61 20.52
C GLU A 62 -20.46 1.79 21.82
N LEU A 63 -19.24 1.56 22.32
CA LEU A 63 -19.01 0.83 23.56
C LEU A 63 -19.52 1.60 24.80
N GLN A 64 -19.34 2.92 24.82
CA GLN A 64 -19.88 3.77 25.88
C GLN A 64 -21.42 3.73 25.90
N ILE A 65 -22.06 3.82 24.74
CA ILE A 65 -23.53 3.72 24.60
C ILE A 65 -24.01 2.37 25.14
N GLN A 66 -23.35 1.27 24.76
CA GLN A 66 -23.71 -0.07 25.24
C GLN A 66 -23.56 -0.17 26.76
N SER A 67 -22.47 0.35 27.32
CA SER A 67 -22.25 0.32 28.78
C SER A 67 -23.32 1.11 29.55
N VAL A 68 -23.70 2.30 29.04
CA VAL A 68 -24.78 3.12 29.62
C VAL A 68 -26.12 2.39 29.53
N GLN A 69 -26.40 1.75 28.39
CA GLN A 69 -27.62 0.97 28.19
C GLN A 69 -27.70 -0.23 29.13
N ASP A 70 -26.61 -0.99 29.28
CA ASP A 70 -26.55 -2.14 30.19
C ASP A 70 -26.76 -1.70 31.64
N LYS A 71 -26.11 -0.60 32.04
CA LYS A 71 -26.28 -0.04 33.38
C LYS A 71 -27.73 0.39 33.63
N ARG A 72 -28.35 1.07 32.66
CA ARG A 72 -29.76 1.49 32.74
C ARG A 72 -30.67 0.27 32.90
N GLN A 73 -30.48 -0.76 32.08
CA GLN A 73 -31.28 -1.99 32.13
C GLN A 73 -31.15 -2.71 33.48
N GLN A 74 -29.94 -2.75 34.05
CA GLN A 74 -29.71 -3.31 35.39
C GLN A 74 -30.45 -2.51 36.47
N THR A 75 -30.37 -1.17 36.42
CA THR A 75 -31.06 -0.30 37.38
C THR A 75 -32.58 -0.40 37.25
N GLU A 76 -33.13 -0.42 36.02
CA GLU A 76 -34.55 -0.66 35.76
C GLU A 76 -35.00 -2.02 36.31
N THR A 77 -34.24 -3.08 36.04
CA THR A 77 -34.55 -4.43 36.54
C THR A 77 -34.59 -4.46 38.06
N ARG A 78 -33.64 -3.81 38.75
CA ARG A 78 -33.61 -3.75 40.22
C ARG A 78 -34.74 -2.89 40.80
N LEU A 79 -35.11 -1.79 40.13
CA LEU A 79 -36.22 -0.93 40.55
C LEU A 79 -37.56 -1.68 40.46
N TYR A 80 -37.77 -2.46 39.40
CA TYR A 80 -39.04 -3.14 39.13
C TYR A 80 -39.12 -4.59 39.63
N SER A 81 -38.03 -5.17 40.16
CA SER A 81 -38.03 -6.53 40.74
C SER A 81 -38.85 -6.66 42.02
N GLY A 82 -39.24 -5.55 42.64
CA GLY A 82 -39.87 -5.51 43.96
C GLY A 82 -38.91 -5.79 45.12
N SER A 83 -37.60 -5.95 44.84
CA SER A 83 -36.59 -6.17 45.89
C SER A 83 -36.22 -4.91 46.66
N VAL A 84 -36.46 -3.73 46.08
CA VAL A 84 -36.22 -2.43 46.70
C VAL A 84 -37.54 -1.90 47.24
N THR A 85 -37.65 -1.80 48.57
CA THR A 85 -38.88 -1.35 49.25
C THR A 85 -38.75 0.05 49.85
N ASN A 86 -37.52 0.59 49.92
CA ASN A 86 -37.27 1.93 50.43
C ASN A 86 -37.64 2.98 49.39
N THR A 87 -38.59 3.86 49.73
CA THR A 87 -39.08 4.92 48.83
C THR A 87 -37.99 5.89 48.36
N LYS A 88 -37.02 6.21 49.21
CA LYS A 88 -35.90 7.09 48.84
C LYS A 88 -34.97 6.42 47.84
N GLU A 89 -34.62 5.14 48.08
CA GLU A 89 -33.78 4.37 47.15
C GLU A 89 -34.45 4.20 45.78
N MET A 90 -35.79 4.00 45.74
CA MET A 90 -36.54 3.97 44.48
C MET A 90 -36.48 5.31 43.73
N GLN A 91 -36.60 6.43 44.43
CA GLN A 91 -36.49 7.77 43.82
C GLN A 91 -35.08 8.02 43.27
N ASP A 92 -34.04 7.63 44.02
CA ASP A 92 -32.64 7.76 43.59
C ASP A 92 -32.39 6.92 42.31
N MET A 93 -32.90 5.69 42.25
CA MET A 93 -32.82 4.83 41.06
C MET A 93 -33.57 5.42 39.85
N GLN A 94 -34.75 6.01 40.05
CA GLN A 94 -35.48 6.70 38.98
C GLN A 94 -34.67 7.88 38.43
N GLN A 95 -34.05 8.68 39.30
CA GLN A 95 -33.18 9.78 38.88
C GLN A 95 -31.94 9.28 38.13
N GLU A 96 -31.32 8.18 38.58
CA GLU A 96 -30.20 7.54 37.89
C GLU A 96 -30.61 7.09 36.48
N ILE A 97 -31.77 6.45 36.32
CA ILE A 97 -32.29 6.02 35.01
C ILE A 97 -32.47 7.22 34.07
N GLU A 98 -33.08 8.32 34.55
CA GLU A 98 -33.28 9.52 33.74
C GLU A 98 -31.95 10.20 33.37
N SER A 99 -30.97 10.20 34.27
CA SER A 99 -29.61 10.67 33.99
C SER A 99 -28.92 9.82 32.92
N LEU A 100 -29.02 8.49 33.03
CA LEU A 100 -28.45 7.55 32.06
C LEU A 100 -29.10 7.69 30.68
N LYS A 101 -30.42 7.95 30.60
CA LYS A 101 -31.10 8.24 29.33
C LYS A 101 -30.53 9.48 28.66
N LYS A 102 -30.44 10.60 29.39
CA LYS A 102 -29.85 11.85 28.86
C LYS A 102 -28.42 11.63 28.40
N ARG A 103 -27.61 10.94 29.20
CA ARG A 103 -26.21 10.64 28.85
C ARG A 103 -26.11 9.80 27.57
N ARG A 104 -27.00 8.82 27.39
CA ARG A 104 -27.05 8.01 26.17
C ARG A 104 -27.43 8.89 24.97
N ASP A 105 -28.45 9.73 25.10
CA ASP A 105 -28.89 10.60 24.00
C ASP A 105 -27.78 11.58 23.57
N ASP A 106 -27.00 12.11 24.52
CA ASP A 106 -25.81 12.92 24.23
C ASP A 106 -24.74 12.12 23.47
N LEU A 107 -24.48 10.87 23.89
CA LEU A 107 -23.51 9.99 23.23
C LEU A 107 -23.96 9.59 21.82
N GLU A 108 -25.25 9.30 21.63
CA GLU A 108 -25.84 8.98 20.33
C GLU A 108 -25.73 10.18 19.37
N THR A 109 -25.94 11.40 19.87
CA THR A 109 -25.74 12.63 19.09
C THR A 109 -24.29 12.77 18.63
N ASN A 110 -23.32 12.59 19.55
CA ASN A 110 -21.90 12.65 19.20
C ASN A 110 -21.49 11.51 18.23
N LEU A 111 -22.09 10.32 18.38
CA LEU A 111 -21.82 9.20 17.48
C LEU A 111 -22.24 9.53 16.06
N LEU A 112 -23.39 10.18 15.85
CA LEU A 112 -23.83 10.61 14.52
C LEU A 112 -22.83 11.58 13.87
N GLU A 113 -22.33 12.57 14.60
CA GLU A 113 -21.33 13.51 14.08
C GLU A 113 -20.02 12.80 13.67
N VAL A 114 -19.58 11.82 14.48
CA VAL A 114 -18.39 11.03 14.16
C VAL A 114 -18.63 10.10 12.97
N MET A 115 -19.83 9.53 12.83
CA MET A 115 -20.20 8.71 11.68
C MET A 115 -20.13 9.51 10.37
N ASP A 116 -20.64 10.75 10.35
CA ASP A 116 -20.53 11.65 9.20
C ASP A 116 -19.07 11.96 8.86
N ALA A 117 -18.23 12.19 9.89
CA ALA A 117 -16.80 12.40 9.69
C ALA A 117 -16.07 11.16 9.15
N VAL A 118 -16.43 9.96 9.63
CA VAL A 118 -15.91 8.68 9.14
C VAL A 118 -16.29 8.48 7.67
N GLU A 119 -17.55 8.75 7.30
CA GLU A 119 -18.01 8.65 5.91
C GLU A 119 -17.22 9.59 4.99
N GLY A 120 -17.06 10.85 5.39
CA GLY A 120 -16.26 11.82 4.64
C GLY A 120 -14.80 11.39 4.47
N ALA A 121 -14.15 10.94 5.55
CA ALA A 121 -12.77 10.49 5.49
C ALA A 121 -12.61 9.19 4.66
N ALA A 122 -13.59 8.29 4.71
CA ALA A 122 -13.60 7.08 3.89
C ALA A 122 -13.75 7.39 2.40
N ALA A 123 -14.59 8.36 2.04
CA ALA A 123 -14.72 8.83 0.66
C ALA A 123 -13.40 9.44 0.14
N VAL A 124 -12.70 10.22 0.96
CA VAL A 124 -11.37 10.76 0.62
C VAL A 124 -10.35 9.65 0.40
N LEU A 125 -10.34 8.63 1.27
CA LEU A 125 -9.47 7.46 1.10
C LEU A 125 -9.77 6.73 -0.21
N GLN A 126 -11.04 6.46 -0.50
CA GLN A 126 -11.45 5.81 -1.74
C GLN A 126 -10.97 6.59 -2.97
N GLN A 127 -11.17 7.91 -2.98
CA GLN A 127 -10.72 8.77 -4.09
C GLN A 127 -9.19 8.73 -4.25
N ALA A 128 -8.45 8.76 -3.15
CA ALA A 128 -6.98 8.66 -3.20
C ALA A 128 -6.52 7.30 -3.74
N GLU A 129 -7.19 6.20 -3.39
CA GLU A 129 -6.90 4.86 -3.90
C GLU A 129 -7.20 4.73 -5.40
N GLU A 130 -8.34 5.27 -5.86
CA GLU A 130 -8.69 5.35 -7.28
C GLU A 130 -7.67 6.16 -8.07
N GLN A 131 -7.26 7.32 -7.54
CA GLN A 131 -6.24 8.16 -8.16
C GLN A 131 -4.88 7.45 -8.23
N ARG A 132 -4.49 6.72 -7.18
CA ARG A 132 -3.26 5.91 -7.18
C ARG A 132 -3.32 4.82 -8.24
N ALA A 133 -4.44 4.09 -8.34
CA ALA A 133 -4.62 3.04 -9.34
C ALA A 133 -4.56 3.61 -10.78
N SER A 134 -5.24 4.73 -11.02
CA SER A 134 -5.20 5.44 -12.31
C SER A 134 -3.77 5.89 -12.66
N THR A 135 -3.05 6.48 -11.70
CA THR A 135 -1.67 6.92 -11.87
C THR A 135 -0.75 5.74 -12.20
N GLN A 136 -0.89 4.61 -11.49
CA GLN A 136 -0.13 3.38 -11.78
C GLN A 136 -0.40 2.86 -13.19
N GLN A 137 -1.67 2.87 -13.63
CA GLN A 137 -2.04 2.45 -14.98
C GLN A 137 -1.49 3.39 -16.06
N GLN A 138 -1.58 4.70 -15.85
CA GLN A 138 -1.04 5.70 -16.77
C GLN A 138 0.47 5.52 -16.93
N VAL A 139 1.19 5.39 -15.81
CA VAL A 139 2.62 5.16 -15.79
C VAL A 139 3.00 3.86 -16.49
N ALA A 140 2.26 2.77 -16.24
CA ALA A 140 2.49 1.50 -16.92
C ALA A 140 2.26 1.61 -18.44
N SER A 141 1.26 2.39 -18.85
CA SER A 141 0.96 2.64 -20.26
C SER A 141 2.04 3.49 -20.95
N GLU A 142 2.49 4.57 -20.30
CA GLU A 142 3.54 5.46 -20.80
C GLU A 142 4.88 4.72 -20.95
N ASN A 143 5.14 3.78 -20.04
CA ASN A 143 6.38 2.99 -20.02
C ASN A 143 6.30 1.67 -20.78
N LYS A 144 5.18 1.38 -21.44
CA LYS A 144 4.97 0.10 -22.14
C LYS A 144 6.06 -0.17 -23.18
N ASP A 145 6.41 0.83 -23.97
CA ASP A 145 7.43 0.68 -25.02
C ASP A 145 8.83 0.50 -24.41
N ALA A 146 9.14 1.23 -23.34
CA ALA A 146 10.40 1.06 -22.61
C ALA A 146 10.52 -0.34 -21.95
N LEU A 147 9.41 -0.88 -21.43
CA LEU A 147 9.35 -2.23 -20.88
C LEU A 147 9.53 -3.30 -21.97
N ASN A 148 8.88 -3.14 -23.12
CA ASN A 148 9.05 -4.03 -24.27
C ASN A 148 10.49 -3.97 -24.81
N GLU A 149 11.07 -2.76 -24.90
CA GLU A 149 12.46 -2.56 -25.30
C GLU A 149 13.39 -3.30 -24.34
N LYS A 150 13.20 -3.14 -23.03
CA LYS A 150 13.99 -3.83 -22.01
C LYS A 150 13.91 -5.35 -22.14
N GLU A 151 12.72 -5.91 -22.35
CA GLU A 151 12.54 -7.36 -22.51
C GLU A 151 13.29 -7.88 -23.75
N GLY A 152 13.21 -7.15 -24.88
CA GLY A 152 13.98 -7.45 -26.08
C GLY A 152 15.49 -7.43 -25.83
N LEU A 153 15.99 -6.37 -25.20
CA LEU A 153 17.41 -6.21 -24.86
C LEU A 153 17.90 -7.33 -23.92
N GLN A 154 17.09 -7.77 -22.95
CA GLN A 154 17.44 -8.87 -22.05
C GLN A 154 17.54 -10.22 -22.78
N SER A 155 16.64 -10.46 -23.74
CA SER A 155 16.72 -11.64 -24.61
C SER A 155 17.98 -11.62 -25.47
N GLU A 156 18.30 -10.46 -26.07
CA GLU A 156 19.51 -10.28 -26.87
C GLU A 156 20.79 -10.46 -26.04
N VAL A 157 20.84 -9.92 -24.82
CA VAL A 157 21.97 -10.14 -23.89
C VAL A 157 22.15 -11.63 -23.60
N THR A 158 21.09 -12.37 -23.34
CA THR A 158 21.16 -13.81 -23.08
C THR A 158 21.71 -14.57 -24.29
N GLN A 159 21.28 -14.22 -25.50
CA GLN A 159 21.78 -14.81 -26.74
C GLN A 159 23.28 -14.49 -26.94
N LEU A 160 23.68 -13.24 -26.72
CA LEU A 160 25.06 -12.80 -26.85
C LEU A 160 25.97 -13.41 -25.79
N GLU A 161 25.49 -13.65 -24.57
CA GLU A 161 26.25 -14.34 -23.52
C GLU A 161 26.52 -15.81 -23.89
N ASN A 162 25.56 -16.49 -24.51
CA ASN A 162 25.75 -17.83 -25.04
C ASN A 162 26.75 -17.86 -26.22
N GLU A 163 26.67 -16.87 -27.13
CA GLU A 163 27.64 -16.69 -28.22
C GLU A 163 29.04 -16.43 -27.67
N ARG A 164 29.16 -15.53 -26.68
CA ARG A 164 30.41 -15.23 -25.97
C ARG A 164 31.00 -16.52 -25.37
N HIS A 165 30.20 -17.31 -24.66
CA HIS A 165 30.65 -18.57 -24.07
C HIS A 165 31.18 -19.54 -25.12
N THR A 166 30.48 -19.67 -26.25
CA THR A 166 30.90 -20.52 -27.37
C THR A 166 32.25 -20.05 -27.94
N LEU A 167 32.39 -18.75 -28.19
CA LEU A 167 33.64 -18.15 -28.69
C LEU A 167 34.82 -18.36 -27.71
N HIS A 168 34.59 -18.28 -26.39
CA HIS A 168 35.60 -18.60 -25.39
C HIS A 168 36.09 -20.05 -25.51
N THR A 169 35.20 -21.01 -25.81
CA THR A 169 35.59 -22.42 -25.97
C THR A 169 36.37 -22.72 -27.25
N GLU A 170 36.26 -21.85 -28.27
CA GLU A 170 36.94 -21.99 -29.56
C GLU A 170 38.34 -21.33 -29.59
N LEU A 171 38.63 -20.47 -28.60
CA LEU A 171 39.89 -19.74 -28.48
C LEU A 171 40.94 -20.53 -27.70
N THR A 172 42.21 -20.40 -28.08
CA THR A 172 43.29 -21.00 -27.30
C THR A 172 43.52 -20.24 -25.98
N PRO A 173 43.92 -20.90 -24.89
CA PRO A 173 44.18 -20.24 -23.61
C PRO A 173 45.18 -19.09 -23.69
N GLU A 174 46.21 -19.22 -24.54
CA GLU A 174 47.22 -18.18 -24.77
C GLU A 174 46.64 -16.91 -25.40
N ASN A 175 45.75 -17.06 -26.39
CA ASN A 175 45.11 -15.92 -27.05
C ASN A 175 44.07 -15.26 -26.16
N LEU A 176 43.35 -16.05 -25.36
CA LEU A 176 42.38 -15.54 -24.39
C LEU A 176 43.07 -14.71 -23.30
N GLN A 177 44.16 -15.25 -22.73
CA GLN A 177 44.94 -14.56 -21.70
C GLN A 177 45.52 -13.23 -22.21
N ARG A 178 45.94 -13.16 -23.47
CA ARG A 178 46.44 -11.93 -24.09
C ARG A 178 45.35 -10.91 -24.39
N TYR A 179 44.11 -11.37 -24.58
CA TYR A 179 42.94 -10.52 -24.80
C TYR A 179 42.41 -9.90 -23.50
N GLU A 180 42.49 -10.64 -22.39
CA GLU A 180 41.99 -10.24 -21.07
C GLU A 180 42.95 -9.34 -20.25
N GLN A 181 44.19 -9.18 -20.70
CA GLN A 181 45.20 -8.27 -20.13
C GLN A 181 45.00 -6.81 -20.57
#